data_AF-A0A1X6WSX7-F1
#
_entry.id   AF-A0A1X6WSX7-F1
#
_cell.length_a   1.000
_cell.length_b   1.000
_cell.length_c   1.000
_cell.angle_alpha   90.00
_cell.angle_beta   90.00
_cell.angle_gamma   90.00
#
_symmetry.space_group_name_H-M   'P 1'
#
loop_
_entity.id
_entity.type
_entity.pdbx_description
1 polymer ?
#
loop_
_entity_poly.entity_id
_entity_poly.type
_entity_poly.pdbx_seq_one_letter_code
_entity_poly.pdbx_strand_id
1 'polypeptide(L)'
;MVLLKNSGALPMNAGKVTLLGRGAADPIYGGSGSGGADTSTAVDFKTSLETAGFTVNDTVYTQLDEYAKASPASEGGRTNIVMDEPDKSTYKIGEMPVDQYSQASRDSFAQFHDAAVVVIGRGGGEGGDLATDMTEWDDAASDGEHQLELNSDEKETLALTEQNFDTVVVVINTSTSMELGTLEDDPEVDAILHVGSPGVNGLSALGRILSGEVNPSGRTTDIFSADFTADPTFKNFGSHAYSNIDGAHFVDYEEGIYSGYRFYETAAVEGFLDYEQAVVYPFGYGLSYTTFEHSVASQRMEGPDGQITVEVSVTIGRPLHSVRSLCESSVSI
;
A
#
# COMPACT_ATOMS: atom_id res chain seq x y z
N MET A 1 -4.02 -8.88 4.72
CA MET A 1 -4.19 -7.55 4.11
C MET A 1 -4.74 -6.61 5.16
N VAL A 2 -4.32 -5.35 5.12
CA VAL A 2 -4.71 -4.30 6.08
C VAL A 2 -5.77 -3.44 5.41
N LEU A 3 -6.97 -3.37 5.99
CA LEU A 3 -8.01 -2.44 5.53
C LEU A 3 -7.72 -1.08 6.16
N LEU A 4 -7.36 -0.10 5.35
CA LEU A 4 -6.94 1.22 5.81
C LEU A 4 -8.12 2.20 5.89
N LYS A 5 -8.99 2.15 4.88
CA LYS A 5 -10.20 2.98 4.78
C LYS A 5 -11.39 2.13 4.37
N ASN A 6 -12.58 2.44 4.88
CA ASN A 6 -13.84 1.88 4.41
C ASN A 6 -15.03 2.78 4.81
N SER A 7 -15.60 3.49 3.85
CA SER A 7 -16.81 4.33 3.98
C SER A 7 -18.12 3.51 4.01
N GLY A 8 -18.03 2.18 4.01
CA GLY A 8 -19.16 1.26 3.94
C GLY A 8 -19.29 0.54 2.61
N ALA A 9 -18.39 0.78 1.65
CA ALA A 9 -18.34 0.09 0.38
C ALA A 9 -17.95 -1.40 0.49
N LEU A 10 -17.08 -1.75 1.45
CA LEU A 10 -16.65 -3.14 1.65
C LEU A 10 -17.31 -3.80 2.88
N PRO A 11 -17.65 -5.10 2.81
CA PRO A 11 -17.55 -5.94 1.62
C PRO A 11 -18.61 -5.59 0.58
N MET A 12 -18.27 -5.73 -0.70
CA MET A 12 -19.17 -5.49 -1.83
C MET A 12 -19.71 -6.81 -2.38
N ASN A 13 -20.92 -6.78 -2.95
CA ASN A 13 -21.47 -7.96 -3.61
C ASN A 13 -20.66 -8.27 -4.88
N ALA A 14 -20.44 -9.55 -5.14
CA ALA A 14 -19.85 -9.99 -6.39
C ALA A 14 -20.69 -9.47 -7.58
N GLY A 15 -20.03 -8.74 -8.47
CA GLY A 15 -20.66 -8.02 -9.56
C GLY A 15 -19.65 -7.64 -10.63
N LYS A 16 -19.99 -6.65 -11.45
CA LYS A 16 -19.10 -6.13 -12.47
C LYS A 16 -18.10 -5.16 -11.83
N VAL A 17 -16.84 -5.28 -12.19
CA VAL A 17 -15.76 -4.43 -11.68
C VAL A 17 -14.78 -4.07 -12.79
N THR A 18 -14.29 -2.84 -12.78
CA THR A 18 -13.17 -2.43 -13.64
C THR A 18 -11.88 -2.37 -12.83
N LEU A 19 -10.85 -3.05 -13.31
CA LEU A 19 -9.49 -2.91 -12.79
C LEU A 19 -8.80 -1.73 -13.51
N LEU A 20 -8.20 -0.83 -12.75
CA LEU A 20 -7.49 0.37 -13.25
C LEU A 20 -6.11 0.48 -12.60
N GLY A 21 -5.23 1.25 -13.25
CA GLY A 21 -3.83 1.35 -12.90
C GLY A 21 -3.02 0.16 -13.42
N ARG A 22 -1.80 0.43 -13.87
CA ARG A 22 -0.85 -0.55 -14.39
C ARG A 22 -0.72 -1.75 -13.45
N GLY A 23 -0.64 -1.47 -12.14
CA GLY A 23 -0.42 -2.50 -11.12
C GLY A 23 -1.47 -3.61 -11.16
N ALA A 24 -2.65 -3.35 -11.71
CA ALA A 24 -3.71 -4.35 -11.83
C ALA A 24 -3.37 -5.49 -12.79
N ALA A 25 -2.62 -5.20 -13.86
CA ALA A 25 -2.15 -6.19 -14.83
C ALA A 25 -0.67 -6.57 -14.66
N ASP A 26 0.09 -5.80 -13.86
CA ASP A 26 1.50 -6.02 -13.56
C ASP A 26 1.74 -6.04 -12.03
N PRO A 27 1.25 -7.07 -11.29
CA PRO A 27 1.31 -7.08 -9.83
C PRO A 27 2.76 -7.13 -9.31
N ILE A 28 2.98 -6.58 -8.12
CA ILE A 28 4.27 -6.64 -7.41
C ILE A 28 4.18 -7.73 -6.35
N TYR A 29 4.64 -8.92 -6.70
CA TYR A 29 4.60 -10.08 -5.82
C TYR A 29 5.66 -10.07 -4.71
N GLY A 30 6.75 -9.31 -4.91
CA GLY A 30 7.93 -9.28 -4.05
C GLY A 30 8.92 -8.23 -4.53
N GLY A 31 9.98 -8.00 -3.73
CA GLY A 31 11.11 -7.19 -4.17
C GLY A 31 12.02 -7.94 -5.15
N SER A 32 12.83 -7.20 -5.89
CA SER A 32 13.92 -7.75 -6.70
C SER A 32 15.14 -8.14 -5.84
N GLY A 33 16.12 -8.81 -6.44
CA GLY A 33 17.31 -9.30 -5.74
C GLY A 33 17.12 -10.70 -5.14
N SER A 34 17.79 -10.98 -4.02
CA SER A 34 17.79 -12.32 -3.39
C SER A 34 16.41 -12.80 -2.92
N GLY A 35 15.45 -11.88 -2.72
CA GLY A 35 14.07 -12.18 -2.35
C GLY A 35 13.14 -12.54 -3.52
N GLY A 36 13.64 -12.53 -4.75
CA GLY A 36 12.85 -12.84 -5.95
C GLY A 36 12.29 -14.26 -5.96
N ALA A 37 11.11 -14.43 -6.55
CA ALA A 37 10.46 -15.72 -6.74
C ALA A 37 10.02 -15.90 -8.20
N ASP A 38 9.85 -17.16 -8.63
CA ASP A 38 9.19 -17.46 -9.90
C ASP A 38 7.69 -17.16 -9.78
N THR A 39 7.24 -16.14 -10.51
CA THR A 39 5.85 -15.65 -10.51
C THR A 39 5.03 -16.14 -11.70
N SER A 40 5.55 -17.08 -12.50
CA SER A 40 4.87 -17.60 -13.71
C SER A 40 3.53 -18.30 -13.42
N THR A 41 3.31 -18.71 -12.17
CA THR A 41 2.07 -19.35 -11.69
C THR A 41 1.37 -18.51 -10.62
N ALA A 42 1.81 -17.27 -10.41
CA ALA A 42 1.26 -16.42 -9.38
C ALA A 42 -0.20 -16.06 -9.68
N VAL A 43 -1.02 -16.00 -8.63
CA VAL A 43 -2.40 -15.52 -8.73
C VAL A 43 -2.37 -14.01 -8.90
N ASP A 44 -2.88 -13.48 -10.01
CA ASP A 44 -2.99 -12.04 -10.26
C ASP A 44 -4.30 -11.45 -9.70
N PHE A 45 -4.45 -10.13 -9.81
CA PHE A 45 -5.64 -9.40 -9.34
C PHE A 45 -6.91 -9.87 -10.03
N LYS A 46 -6.88 -10.03 -11.36
CA LYS A 46 -8.04 -10.47 -12.13
C LYS A 46 -8.50 -11.87 -11.72
N THR A 47 -7.58 -12.83 -11.67
CA THR A 47 -7.85 -14.22 -11.26
C THR A 47 -8.43 -14.28 -9.85
N SER A 48 -7.90 -13.45 -8.94
CA SER A 48 -8.43 -13.35 -7.57
C SER A 48 -9.89 -12.90 -7.54
N LEU A 49 -10.22 -11.83 -8.26
CA LEU A 49 -11.58 -11.29 -8.34
C LEU A 49 -12.54 -12.27 -9.03
N GLU A 50 -12.15 -12.84 -10.16
CA GLU A 50 -12.99 -13.81 -10.89
C GLU A 50 -13.26 -15.08 -10.09
N THR A 51 -12.25 -15.57 -9.35
CA THR A 51 -12.41 -16.72 -8.44
C THR A 51 -13.41 -16.42 -7.32
N ALA A 52 -13.49 -15.16 -6.87
CA ALA A 52 -14.45 -14.71 -5.88
C ALA A 52 -15.84 -14.37 -6.47
N GLY A 53 -16.03 -14.54 -7.78
CA GLY A 53 -17.32 -14.37 -8.48
C GLY A 53 -17.54 -13.00 -9.10
N PHE A 54 -16.56 -12.10 -9.06
CA PHE A 54 -16.64 -10.84 -9.79
C PHE A 54 -16.47 -11.07 -11.31
N THR A 55 -17.05 -10.19 -12.12
CA THR A 55 -16.82 -10.14 -13.56
C THR A 55 -15.95 -8.92 -13.86
N VAL A 56 -14.70 -9.14 -14.27
CA VAL A 56 -13.75 -8.08 -14.58
C VAL A 56 -14.02 -7.51 -15.98
N ASN A 57 -13.84 -6.20 -16.14
CA ASN A 57 -13.87 -5.53 -17.43
C ASN A 57 -12.66 -5.92 -18.29
N ASP A 58 -12.82 -6.95 -19.11
CA ASP A 58 -11.78 -7.49 -20.00
C ASP A 58 -11.20 -6.46 -20.97
N THR A 59 -12.01 -5.50 -21.45
CA THR A 59 -11.55 -4.51 -22.44
C THR A 59 -10.45 -3.64 -21.85
N VAL A 60 -10.64 -3.19 -20.61
CA VAL A 60 -9.68 -2.36 -19.89
C VAL A 60 -8.49 -3.20 -19.44
N TYR A 61 -8.74 -4.39 -18.88
CA TYR A 61 -7.68 -5.26 -18.39
C TYR A 61 -6.71 -5.68 -19.50
N THR A 62 -7.21 -6.08 -20.67
CA THR A 62 -6.37 -6.44 -21.82
C THR A 62 -5.50 -5.27 -22.25
N GLN A 63 -6.03 -4.05 -22.25
CA GLN A 63 -5.22 -2.87 -22.59
C GLN A 63 -4.09 -2.63 -21.58
N LEU A 64 -4.37 -2.74 -20.28
CA LEU A 64 -3.35 -2.59 -19.23
C LEU A 64 -2.28 -3.67 -19.31
N ASP A 65 -2.68 -4.92 -19.57
CA ASP A 65 -1.78 -6.05 -19.77
C ASP A 65 -0.87 -5.86 -20.99
N GLU A 66 -1.42 -5.37 -22.11
CA GLU A 66 -0.62 -5.02 -23.30
C GLU A 66 0.35 -3.88 -23.03
N TYR A 67 -0.08 -2.83 -22.32
CA TYR A 67 0.78 -1.72 -21.92
C TYR A 67 1.95 -2.20 -21.04
N ALA A 68 1.65 -2.97 -19.99
CA ALA A 68 2.66 -3.51 -19.09
C ALA A 68 3.67 -4.41 -19.81
N LYS A 69 3.22 -5.23 -20.76
CA LYS A 69 4.10 -6.09 -21.58
C LYS A 69 4.94 -5.31 -22.59
N ALA A 70 4.42 -4.19 -23.10
CA ALA A 70 5.16 -3.31 -24.01
C ALA A 70 6.22 -2.47 -23.27
N SER A 71 6.10 -2.32 -21.96
CA SER A 71 7.05 -1.61 -21.09
C SER A 71 7.31 -2.41 -19.82
N PRO A 72 7.99 -3.58 -19.92
CA PRO A 72 8.20 -4.46 -18.78
C PRO A 72 9.18 -3.83 -17.77
N ALA A 73 9.05 -4.20 -16.50
CA ALA A 73 9.93 -3.71 -15.43
C ALA A 73 11.42 -3.98 -15.73
N SER A 74 11.73 -5.16 -16.29
CA SER A 74 13.09 -5.55 -16.66
C SER A 74 13.74 -4.68 -17.75
N GLU A 75 12.95 -3.92 -18.48
CA GLU A 75 13.39 -2.98 -19.53
C GLU A 75 13.17 -1.52 -19.11
N GLY A 76 12.94 -1.26 -17.82
CA GLY A 76 12.81 0.09 -17.28
C GLY A 76 11.44 0.72 -17.44
N GLY A 77 10.41 -0.07 -17.75
CA GLY A 77 9.04 0.44 -17.83
C GLY A 77 8.45 0.85 -16.48
N ARG A 78 8.98 0.33 -15.37
CA ARG A 78 8.69 0.73 -13.99
C ARG A 78 9.88 0.38 -13.10
N THR A 79 9.78 0.65 -11.81
CA THR A 79 10.80 0.40 -10.82
C THR A 79 11.32 -1.03 -10.90
N ASN A 80 12.63 -1.17 -11.11
CA ASN A 80 13.34 -2.44 -11.12
C ASN A 80 14.77 -2.18 -10.65
N ILE A 81 15.07 -2.60 -9.43
CA ILE A 81 16.40 -2.44 -8.80
C ILE A 81 17.20 -3.71 -9.07
N VAL A 82 18.37 -3.57 -9.69
CA VAL A 82 19.24 -4.70 -10.04
C VAL A 82 20.44 -4.71 -9.11
N MET A 83 20.49 -5.73 -8.26
CA MET A 83 21.59 -5.95 -7.32
C MET A 83 22.95 -5.88 -8.04
N ASP A 84 23.89 -5.13 -7.45
CA ASP A 84 25.25 -4.90 -7.95
C ASP A 84 25.35 -4.26 -9.35
N GLU A 85 24.24 -3.83 -9.95
CA GLU A 85 24.19 -3.18 -11.27
C GLU A 85 23.35 -1.88 -11.23
N PRO A 86 23.80 -0.83 -10.52
CA PRO A 86 23.03 0.40 -10.34
C PRO A 86 22.68 1.08 -11.67
N ASP A 87 23.58 1.04 -12.67
CA ASP A 87 23.35 1.61 -14.01
C ASP A 87 22.23 0.92 -14.79
N LYS A 88 21.79 -0.27 -14.36
CA LYS A 88 20.64 -1.00 -14.93
C LYS A 88 19.37 -0.85 -14.11
N SER A 89 19.46 -0.21 -12.94
CA SER A 89 18.31 0.02 -12.08
C SER A 89 17.46 1.16 -12.62
N THR A 90 16.15 1.06 -12.38
CA THR A 90 15.21 2.12 -12.74
C THR A 90 14.25 2.37 -11.59
N TYR A 91 13.80 3.62 -11.44
CA TYR A 91 12.94 4.05 -10.34
C TYR A 91 11.63 4.69 -10.82
N LYS A 92 11.33 4.58 -12.12
CA LYS A 92 10.07 5.04 -12.69
C LYS A 92 8.88 4.41 -11.96
N ILE A 93 7.81 5.17 -11.74
CA ILE A 93 6.53 4.60 -11.31
C ILE A 93 5.90 3.84 -12.49
N GLY A 94 5.88 4.48 -13.66
CA GLY A 94 5.52 3.82 -14.91
C GLY A 94 4.04 3.50 -15.03
N GLU A 95 3.18 4.29 -14.41
CA GLU A 95 1.72 4.22 -14.58
C GLU A 95 1.34 4.55 -16.04
N MET A 96 0.25 3.98 -16.54
CA MET A 96 -0.24 4.27 -17.88
C MET A 96 -0.97 5.63 -17.88
N PRO A 97 -0.49 6.63 -18.66
CA PRO A 97 -1.16 7.92 -18.75
C PRO A 97 -2.60 7.79 -19.22
N VAL A 98 -3.51 8.60 -18.67
CA VAL A 98 -4.94 8.42 -18.91
C VAL A 98 -5.33 8.62 -20.37
N ASP A 99 -4.59 9.43 -21.12
CA ASP A 99 -4.82 9.68 -22.55
C ASP A 99 -4.58 8.44 -23.43
N GLN A 100 -3.89 7.42 -22.90
CA GLN A 100 -3.66 6.16 -23.59
C GLN A 100 -4.84 5.20 -23.47
N TYR A 101 -5.76 5.36 -22.51
CA TYR A 101 -6.98 4.53 -22.45
C TYR A 101 -7.80 4.72 -23.73
N SER A 102 -8.04 3.61 -24.44
CA SER A 102 -8.72 3.62 -25.72
C SER A 102 -10.18 4.08 -25.57
N GLN A 103 -10.79 4.56 -26.66
CA GLN A 103 -12.22 4.89 -26.65
C GLN A 103 -13.07 3.66 -26.27
N ALA A 104 -12.68 2.45 -26.71
CA ALA A 104 -13.38 1.22 -26.34
C ALA A 104 -13.32 0.95 -24.82
N SER A 105 -12.15 1.16 -24.21
CA SER A 105 -11.98 1.04 -22.75
C SER A 105 -12.86 2.06 -22.03
N ARG A 106 -12.83 3.33 -22.44
CA ARG A 106 -13.66 4.40 -21.84
C ARG A 106 -15.16 4.12 -22.01
N ASP A 107 -15.59 3.72 -23.20
CA ASP A 107 -17.00 3.38 -23.48
C ASP A 107 -17.48 2.18 -22.65
N SER A 108 -16.57 1.24 -22.32
CA SER A 108 -16.90 0.06 -21.51
C SER A 108 -17.22 0.40 -20.06
N PHE A 109 -16.76 1.54 -19.53
CA PHE A 109 -17.02 1.96 -18.14
C PHE A 109 -18.52 2.03 -17.84
N ALA A 110 -19.34 2.51 -18.78
CA ALA A 110 -20.79 2.58 -18.62
C ALA A 110 -21.44 1.20 -18.35
N GLN A 111 -20.81 0.11 -18.78
CA GLN A 111 -21.30 -1.26 -18.55
C GLN A 111 -20.82 -1.88 -17.22
N PHE A 112 -19.84 -1.24 -16.57
CA PHE A 112 -19.12 -1.70 -15.36
C PHE A 112 -19.06 -0.60 -14.28
N HIS A 113 -19.93 0.42 -14.34
CA HIS A 113 -19.88 1.61 -13.49
C HIS A 113 -20.14 1.33 -11.99
N ASP A 114 -20.63 0.14 -11.64
CA ASP A 114 -20.95 -0.21 -10.25
C ASP A 114 -19.72 -0.10 -9.32
N ALA A 115 -18.53 -0.50 -9.79
CA ALA A 115 -17.30 -0.44 -8.99
C ALA A 115 -16.02 -0.45 -9.84
N ALA A 116 -15.00 0.24 -9.34
CA ALA A 116 -13.63 0.14 -9.81
C ALA A 116 -12.65 -0.21 -8.69
N VAL A 117 -11.61 -0.96 -9.06
CA VAL A 117 -10.47 -1.29 -8.20
C VAL A 117 -9.22 -0.71 -8.85
N VAL A 118 -8.68 0.37 -8.29
CA VAL A 118 -7.45 1.03 -8.75
C VAL A 118 -6.26 0.43 -8.00
N VAL A 119 -5.26 -0.07 -8.71
CA VAL A 119 -4.07 -0.69 -8.09
C VAL A 119 -2.87 0.23 -8.22
N ILE A 120 -2.37 0.71 -7.09
CA ILE A 120 -1.20 1.58 -6.96
C ILE A 120 -0.05 0.74 -6.41
N GLY A 121 1.07 0.70 -7.12
CA GLY A 121 2.16 -0.23 -6.83
C GLY A 121 3.52 0.45 -6.71
N ARG A 122 4.35 -0.02 -5.77
CA ARG A 122 5.77 0.36 -5.68
C ARG A 122 6.65 -0.87 -5.64
N GLY A 123 7.48 -1.01 -6.67
CA GLY A 123 8.56 -2.00 -6.67
C GLY A 123 9.71 -1.52 -5.79
N GLY A 124 10.56 -2.45 -5.39
CA GLY A 124 11.81 -2.17 -4.67
C GLY A 124 12.67 -3.42 -4.69
N GLY A 125 13.86 -3.37 -4.11
CA GLY A 125 14.70 -4.55 -4.00
C GLY A 125 16.13 -4.25 -3.63
N GLU A 126 16.93 -5.30 -3.64
CA GLU A 126 18.33 -5.25 -3.20
C GLU A 126 19.22 -4.49 -4.19
N GLY A 127 20.07 -3.60 -3.67
CA GLY A 127 21.07 -2.86 -4.45
C GLY A 127 20.77 -1.38 -4.66
N GLY A 128 19.63 -0.88 -4.19
CA GLY A 128 19.26 0.53 -4.28
C GLY A 128 18.10 0.87 -3.35
N ASP A 129 18.07 2.14 -2.94
CA ASP A 129 16.97 2.72 -2.16
C ASP A 129 16.00 3.44 -3.09
N LEU A 130 14.72 3.52 -2.71
CA LEU A 130 13.72 4.22 -3.50
C LEU A 130 14.08 5.70 -3.68
N ALA A 131 13.74 6.25 -4.84
CA ALA A 131 14.15 7.59 -5.23
C ALA A 131 13.52 8.66 -4.33
N THR A 132 14.36 9.51 -3.75
CA THR A 132 13.94 10.70 -2.98
C THR A 132 13.71 11.92 -3.88
N ASP A 133 14.00 11.79 -5.17
CA ASP A 133 13.80 12.80 -6.20
C ASP A 133 13.36 12.09 -7.49
N MET A 134 12.14 12.37 -7.92
CA MET A 134 11.55 11.76 -9.11
C MET A 134 11.85 12.53 -10.40
N THR A 135 12.45 13.72 -10.34
CA THR A 135 12.72 14.54 -11.54
C THR A 135 13.71 13.89 -12.52
N GLU A 136 14.50 12.91 -12.06
CA GLU A 136 15.37 12.09 -12.91
C GLU A 136 14.64 10.91 -13.58
N TRP A 137 13.45 10.55 -13.11
CA TRP A 137 12.75 9.31 -13.45
C TRP A 137 11.39 9.54 -14.13
N ASP A 138 10.80 10.71 -13.91
CA ASP A 138 9.51 11.12 -14.45
C ASP A 138 9.60 12.57 -14.93
N ASP A 139 9.43 12.78 -16.24
CA ASP A 139 9.51 14.11 -16.87
C ASP A 139 8.39 15.05 -16.38
N ALA A 140 7.32 14.50 -15.81
CA ALA A 140 6.21 15.26 -15.23
C ALA A 140 6.40 15.59 -13.74
N ALA A 141 7.42 15.04 -13.08
CA ALA A 141 7.66 15.27 -11.66
C ALA A 141 8.10 16.71 -11.38
N SER A 142 7.57 17.26 -10.28
CA SER A 142 7.97 18.55 -9.73
C SER A 142 9.14 18.41 -8.74
N ASP A 143 9.86 19.51 -8.51
CA ASP A 143 10.89 19.57 -7.47
C ASP A 143 10.32 19.14 -6.10
N GLY A 144 10.98 18.17 -5.47
CA GLY A 144 10.57 17.63 -4.17
C GLY A 144 9.66 16.41 -4.25
N GLU A 145 9.18 16.05 -5.44
CA GLU A 145 8.43 14.80 -5.59
C GLU A 145 9.33 13.58 -5.39
N HIS A 146 8.85 12.60 -4.62
CA HIS A 146 9.57 11.37 -4.33
C HIS A 146 8.77 10.12 -4.66
N GLN A 147 9.40 8.95 -4.67
CA GLN A 147 8.76 7.73 -5.13
C GLN A 147 7.64 7.22 -4.20
N LEU A 148 7.56 7.69 -2.95
CA LEU A 148 6.60 7.21 -1.94
C LEU A 148 5.30 8.03 -1.86
N GLU A 149 5.05 8.95 -2.80
CA GLU A 149 3.77 9.63 -3.00
C GLU A 149 3.17 9.26 -4.37
N LEU A 150 1.95 9.72 -4.65
CA LEU A 150 1.30 9.51 -5.95
C LEU A 150 1.88 10.44 -7.03
N ASN A 151 2.20 9.91 -8.20
CA ASN A 151 2.58 10.76 -9.34
C ASN A 151 1.35 11.33 -10.07
N SER A 152 1.59 12.16 -11.09
CA SER A 152 0.53 12.79 -11.88
C SER A 152 -0.38 11.76 -12.58
N ASP A 153 0.18 10.72 -13.19
CA ASP A 153 -0.60 9.71 -13.92
C ASP A 153 -1.52 8.90 -12.99
N GLU A 154 -1.06 8.58 -11.78
CA GLU A 154 -1.86 7.92 -10.75
C GLU A 154 -3.00 8.83 -10.26
N LYS A 155 -2.70 10.12 -10.00
CA LYS A 155 -3.69 11.14 -9.64
C LYS A 155 -4.74 11.31 -10.75
N GLU A 156 -4.33 11.32 -12.01
CA GLU A 156 -5.24 11.39 -13.15
C GLU A 156 -6.08 10.12 -13.32
N THR A 157 -5.51 8.95 -13.06
CA THR A 157 -6.24 7.67 -13.08
C THR A 157 -7.31 7.62 -11.99
N LEU A 158 -7.01 8.10 -10.79
CA LEU A 158 -7.99 8.25 -9.70
C LEU A 158 -9.12 9.21 -10.11
N ALA A 159 -8.78 10.40 -10.61
CA ALA A 159 -9.77 11.37 -11.08
C ALA A 159 -10.65 10.81 -12.22
N LEU A 160 -10.09 10.03 -13.15
CA LEU A 160 -10.86 9.33 -14.18
C LEU A 160 -11.80 8.30 -13.55
N THR A 161 -11.36 7.60 -12.51
CA THR A 161 -12.14 6.57 -11.82
C THR A 161 -13.34 7.20 -11.10
N GLU A 162 -13.10 8.22 -10.27
CA GLU A 162 -14.13 8.92 -9.50
C GLU A 162 -15.25 9.49 -10.39
N GLN A 163 -14.90 9.93 -11.62
CA GLN A 163 -15.88 10.45 -12.57
C GLN A 163 -16.79 9.38 -13.21
N ASN A 164 -16.43 8.10 -13.16
CA ASN A 164 -17.05 7.05 -13.97
C ASN A 164 -17.58 5.85 -13.18
N PHE A 165 -17.30 5.75 -11.88
CA PHE A 165 -17.67 4.61 -11.06
C PHE A 165 -18.36 5.03 -9.76
N ASP A 166 -19.40 4.29 -9.37
CA ASP A 166 -20.20 4.54 -8.15
C ASP A 166 -19.47 4.10 -6.87
N THR A 167 -18.45 3.25 -6.99
CA THR A 167 -17.63 2.78 -5.87
C THR A 167 -16.17 2.71 -6.28
N VAL A 168 -15.29 3.37 -5.53
CA VAL A 168 -13.85 3.41 -5.79
C VAL A 168 -13.10 2.71 -4.66
N VAL A 169 -12.45 1.59 -5.00
CA VAL A 169 -11.56 0.86 -4.10
C VAL A 169 -10.13 1.02 -4.57
N VAL A 170 -9.26 1.51 -3.70
CA VAL A 170 -7.82 1.61 -3.99
C VAL A 170 -7.07 0.47 -3.30
N VAL A 171 -6.24 -0.24 -4.06
CA VAL A 171 -5.39 -1.32 -3.58
C VAL A 171 -3.94 -0.88 -3.65
N ILE A 172 -3.30 -0.81 -2.48
CA ILE A 172 -1.90 -0.41 -2.32
C ILE A 172 -1.02 -1.66 -2.31
N ASN A 173 -0.30 -1.90 -3.41
CA ASN A 173 0.58 -3.06 -3.62
C ASN A 173 2.05 -2.65 -3.52
N THR A 174 2.49 -2.43 -2.29
CA THR A 174 3.85 -1.99 -1.92
C THR A 174 4.28 -2.68 -0.64
N SER A 175 5.58 -2.96 -0.50
CA SER A 175 6.17 -3.46 0.76
C SER A 175 6.55 -2.35 1.75
N THR A 176 6.55 -1.09 1.31
CA THR A 176 6.89 0.08 2.14
C THR A 176 5.63 0.85 2.51
N SER A 177 5.72 1.73 3.52
CA SER A 177 4.72 2.79 3.68
C SER A 177 4.81 3.79 2.52
N MET A 178 3.73 4.54 2.32
CA MET A 178 3.60 5.61 1.32
C MET A 178 2.81 6.75 1.95
N GLU A 179 2.92 7.95 1.37
CA GLU A 179 2.04 9.07 1.69
C GLU A 179 0.66 8.81 1.09
N LEU A 180 -0.28 8.42 1.94
CA LEU A 180 -1.65 8.08 1.55
C LEU A 180 -2.67 9.10 2.05
N GLY A 181 -2.24 10.23 2.62
CA GLY A 181 -3.12 11.24 3.23
C GLY A 181 -4.16 11.78 2.25
N THR A 182 -3.74 12.06 1.01
CA THR A 182 -4.65 12.52 -0.05
C THR A 182 -5.75 11.52 -0.36
N LEU A 183 -5.45 10.22 -0.36
CA LEU A 183 -6.44 9.15 -0.56
C LEU A 183 -7.33 8.94 0.66
N GLU A 184 -6.77 9.04 1.87
CA GLU A 184 -7.54 8.93 3.11
C GLU A 184 -8.57 10.04 3.23
N ASP A 185 -8.18 11.27 2.88
CA ASP A 185 -9.05 12.45 2.95
C ASP A 185 -10.04 12.56 1.78
N ASP A 186 -9.83 11.83 0.68
CA ASP A 186 -10.69 11.90 -0.50
C ASP A 186 -12.06 11.23 -0.28
N PRO A 187 -13.18 11.97 -0.26
CA PRO A 187 -14.50 11.38 -0.02
C PRO A 187 -14.99 10.46 -1.15
N GLU A 188 -14.44 10.56 -2.36
CA GLU A 188 -14.80 9.71 -3.50
C GLU A 188 -14.04 8.38 -3.50
N VAL A 189 -12.97 8.26 -2.69
CA VAL A 189 -12.29 6.98 -2.43
C VAL A 189 -12.98 6.26 -1.28
N ASP A 190 -13.77 5.24 -1.60
CA ASP A 190 -14.58 4.55 -0.60
C ASP A 190 -13.80 3.59 0.30
N ALA A 191 -12.77 2.94 -0.24
CA ALA A 191 -11.99 1.99 0.52
C ALA A 191 -10.53 1.93 0.05
N ILE A 192 -9.64 1.69 1.01
CA ILE A 192 -8.20 1.52 0.77
C ILE A 192 -7.77 0.21 1.42
N LEU A 193 -7.14 -0.67 0.64
CA LEU A 193 -6.61 -1.95 1.11
C LEU A 193 -5.11 -2.05 0.81
N HIS A 194 -4.28 -2.23 1.84
CA HIS A 194 -2.86 -2.51 1.68
C HIS A 194 -2.61 -4.02 1.62
N VAL A 195 -1.99 -4.46 0.52
CA VAL A 195 -1.77 -5.88 0.23
C VAL A 195 -0.32 -6.32 0.37
N GLY A 196 0.60 -5.39 0.66
CA GLY A 196 2.02 -5.71 0.80
C GLY A 196 2.63 -6.19 -0.52
N SER A 197 3.66 -7.03 -0.40
CA SER A 197 4.09 -7.96 -1.44
C SER A 197 3.54 -9.36 -1.16
N PRO A 198 2.46 -9.78 -1.85
CA PRO A 198 1.67 -10.95 -1.46
C PRO A 198 2.30 -12.31 -1.81
N GLY A 199 3.46 -12.33 -2.48
CA GLY A 199 4.04 -13.54 -3.03
C GLY A 199 3.12 -14.24 -4.05
N VAL A 200 3.46 -15.47 -4.43
CA VAL A 200 2.79 -16.18 -5.53
C VAL A 200 1.32 -16.52 -5.27
N ASN A 201 0.88 -16.61 -4.01
CA ASN A 201 -0.48 -17.03 -3.65
C ASN A 201 -1.27 -15.99 -2.84
N GLY A 202 -0.64 -14.95 -2.31
CA GLY A 202 -1.30 -14.06 -1.34
C GLY A 202 -2.47 -13.27 -1.94
N LEU A 203 -2.44 -12.97 -3.24
CA LEU A 203 -3.57 -12.31 -3.91
C LEU A 203 -4.83 -13.16 -3.96
N SER A 204 -4.77 -14.49 -3.77
CA SER A 204 -5.98 -15.32 -3.63
C SER A 204 -6.91 -14.88 -2.49
N ALA A 205 -6.39 -14.11 -1.51
CA ALA A 205 -7.19 -13.54 -0.44
C ALA A 205 -7.95 -12.27 -0.85
N LEU A 206 -7.51 -11.53 -1.88
CA LEU A 206 -8.09 -10.22 -2.21
C LEU A 206 -9.58 -10.33 -2.56
N GLY A 207 -9.95 -11.12 -3.57
CA GLY A 207 -11.35 -11.25 -3.99
C GLY A 207 -12.24 -11.76 -2.85
N ARG A 208 -11.72 -12.65 -2.01
CA ARG A 208 -12.40 -13.19 -0.82
C ARG A 208 -12.61 -12.13 0.26
N ILE A 209 -11.68 -11.18 0.40
CA ILE A 209 -11.84 -10.02 1.28
C ILE A 209 -12.88 -9.08 0.70
N LEU A 210 -12.74 -8.67 -0.57
CA LEU A 210 -13.67 -7.73 -1.19
C LEU A 210 -15.12 -8.25 -1.21
N SER A 211 -15.34 -9.56 -1.40
CA SER A 211 -16.66 -10.20 -1.34
C SER A 211 -17.18 -10.45 0.08
N GLY A 212 -16.35 -10.24 1.11
CA GLY A 212 -16.70 -10.51 2.50
C GLY A 212 -16.71 -11.99 2.88
N GLU A 213 -16.16 -12.89 2.07
CA GLU A 213 -15.89 -14.27 2.49
C GLU A 213 -14.86 -14.30 3.63
N VAL A 214 -13.88 -13.40 3.58
CA VAL A 214 -12.85 -13.21 4.60
C VAL A 214 -12.95 -11.79 5.16
N ASN A 215 -12.97 -11.68 6.49
CA ASN A 215 -12.87 -10.38 7.16
C ASN A 215 -11.38 -9.98 7.27
N PRO A 216 -10.96 -8.80 6.79
CA PRO A 216 -9.59 -8.36 6.95
C PRO A 216 -9.25 -8.16 8.43
N SER A 217 -8.04 -8.61 8.79
CA SER A 217 -7.54 -8.56 10.17
C SER A 217 -6.07 -8.16 10.25
N GLY A 218 -5.45 -7.78 9.13
CA GLY A 218 -4.07 -7.29 9.13
C GLY A 218 -3.98 -5.94 9.84
N ARG A 219 -2.80 -5.67 10.40
CA ARG A 219 -2.45 -4.39 11.03
C ARG A 219 -1.17 -3.82 10.40
N THR A 220 -1.04 -2.51 10.34
CA THR A 220 0.20 -1.84 9.92
C THR A 220 1.35 -2.21 10.87
N THR A 221 2.53 -2.44 10.31
CA THR A 221 3.78 -2.68 11.06
C THR A 221 4.66 -1.45 11.15
N ASP A 222 4.30 -0.40 10.43
CA ASP A 222 5.00 0.87 10.33
C ASP A 222 3.98 2.01 10.39
N ILE A 223 4.48 3.23 10.57
CA ILE A 223 3.69 4.45 10.45
C ILE A 223 3.56 4.83 8.98
N PHE A 224 2.40 5.33 8.58
CA PHE A 224 2.19 6.04 7.31
C PHE A 224 2.13 7.52 7.63
N SER A 225 3.21 8.25 7.35
CA SER A 225 3.32 9.69 7.57
C SER A 225 2.53 10.47 6.53
N ALA A 226 2.07 11.67 6.91
CA ALA A 226 1.46 12.61 5.97
C ALA A 226 2.50 13.27 5.06
N ASP A 227 3.71 13.50 5.59
CA ASP A 227 4.89 14.01 4.89
C ASP A 227 6.10 13.21 5.37
N PHE A 228 6.61 12.31 4.53
CA PHE A 228 7.76 11.48 4.85
C PHE A 228 9.06 12.28 4.85
N THR A 229 9.13 13.40 4.15
CA THR A 229 10.32 14.28 4.15
C THR A 229 10.53 15.00 5.49
N ALA A 230 9.48 15.06 6.31
CA ALA A 230 9.51 15.56 7.68
C ALA A 230 9.93 14.49 8.70
N ASP A 231 10.03 13.21 8.30
CA ASP A 231 10.50 12.14 9.17
C ASP A 231 11.95 12.39 9.63
N PRO A 232 12.30 12.15 10.90
CA PRO A 232 13.65 12.38 11.40
C PRO A 232 14.70 11.52 10.67
N THR A 233 14.32 10.35 10.18
CA THR A 233 15.23 9.46 9.43
C THR A 233 15.51 10.01 8.03
N PHE A 234 14.56 10.71 7.40
CA PHE A 234 14.71 11.23 6.05
C PHE A 234 15.88 12.22 5.92
N LYS A 235 16.17 13.00 6.98
CA LYS A 235 17.27 13.96 6.98
C LYS A 235 18.66 13.32 7.00
N ASN A 236 18.77 12.12 7.57
CA ASN A 236 20.04 11.44 7.79
C ASN A 236 20.24 10.24 6.86
N PHE A 237 19.19 9.78 6.19
CA PHE A 237 19.23 8.66 5.25
C PHE A 237 19.99 9.01 3.94
N GLY A 238 20.45 7.98 3.23
CA GLY A 238 21.14 8.10 1.94
C GLY A 238 22.66 7.93 2.01
N SER A 239 23.34 8.37 0.96
CA SER A 239 24.79 8.16 0.78
C SER A 239 25.59 9.40 1.16
N HIS A 240 26.14 9.44 2.38
CA HIS A 240 27.06 10.50 2.79
C HIS A 240 28.51 10.02 2.67
N ALA A 241 29.08 10.19 1.46
CA ALA A 241 30.46 9.85 1.19
C ALA A 241 31.45 10.82 1.86
N TYR A 242 32.54 10.30 2.42
CA TYR A 242 33.62 11.13 2.91
C TYR A 242 34.35 11.81 1.75
N SER A 243 34.45 13.15 1.80
CA SER A 243 35.16 13.91 0.75
C SER A 243 36.67 13.66 0.70
N ASN A 244 37.24 13.02 1.73
CA ASN A 244 38.67 12.80 1.90
C ASN A 244 39.07 11.31 1.96
N ILE A 245 38.12 10.38 1.86
CA ILE A 245 38.39 8.93 1.88
C ILE A 245 37.52 8.26 0.81
N ASP A 246 38.18 7.72 -0.22
CA ASP A 246 37.50 7.06 -1.34
C ASP A 246 36.75 5.80 -0.88
N GLY A 247 35.51 5.63 -1.36
CA GLY A 247 34.63 4.52 -1.03
C GLY A 247 34.16 4.42 0.43
N ALA A 248 34.41 5.45 1.25
CA ALA A 248 33.93 5.48 2.64
C ALA A 248 32.65 6.31 2.72
N HIS A 249 31.65 5.77 3.41
CA HIS A 249 30.36 6.42 3.66
C HIS A 249 30.07 6.38 5.17
N PHE A 250 29.24 7.32 5.63
CA PHE A 250 28.77 7.34 7.01
C PHE A 250 27.31 7.78 7.04
N VAL A 251 26.54 7.22 7.95
CA VAL A 251 25.17 7.65 8.24
C VAL A 251 25.12 7.81 9.75
N ASP A 252 24.84 9.02 10.23
CA ASP A 252 24.63 9.26 11.65
C ASP A 252 23.16 9.06 11.99
N TYR A 253 22.88 8.19 12.96
CA TYR A 253 21.52 7.89 13.38
C TYR A 253 21.14 8.89 14.48
N GLU A 254 21.07 10.17 14.12
CA GLU A 254 20.84 11.27 15.07
C GLU A 254 19.49 11.13 15.79
N GLU A 255 18.51 10.46 15.16
CA GLU A 255 17.21 10.14 15.75
C GLU A 255 17.33 9.17 16.94
N GLY A 256 18.45 8.43 17.05
CA GLY A 256 18.74 7.52 18.13
C GLY A 256 17.65 6.45 18.30
N ILE A 257 16.92 6.49 19.41
CA ILE A 257 15.83 5.54 19.69
C ILE A 257 14.46 6.01 19.15
N TYR A 258 14.38 7.24 18.64
CA TYR A 258 13.15 7.87 18.16
C TYR A 258 12.98 7.58 16.66
N SER A 259 12.63 6.33 16.35
CA SER A 259 12.32 5.89 14.99
C SER A 259 10.89 5.34 14.92
N GLY A 260 10.20 5.64 13.81
CA GLY A 260 8.80 5.28 13.59
C GLY A 260 7.90 5.82 14.70
N TYR A 261 6.97 5.00 15.19
CA TYR A 261 5.99 5.42 16.21
C TYR A 261 6.63 6.03 17.47
N ARG A 262 7.85 5.61 17.85
CA ARG A 262 8.54 6.18 19.02
C ARG A 262 8.81 7.66 18.86
N PHE A 263 9.10 8.11 17.64
CA PHE A 263 9.24 9.53 17.35
C PHE A 263 7.88 10.24 17.38
N TYR A 264 6.95 9.83 16.53
CA TYR A 264 5.68 10.56 16.34
C TYR A 264 4.87 10.68 17.63
N GLU A 265 4.74 9.60 18.39
CA GLU A 265 4.01 9.59 19.68
C GLU A 265 4.70 10.49 20.72
N THR A 266 6.02 10.40 20.85
CA THR A 266 6.78 11.20 21.83
C THR A 266 6.78 12.67 21.44
N ALA A 267 7.07 12.98 20.18
CA ALA A 267 7.12 14.34 19.65
C ALA A 267 5.77 15.05 19.79
N ALA A 268 4.65 14.34 19.59
CA ALA A 268 3.32 14.89 19.82
C ALA A 268 3.07 15.22 21.30
N VAL A 269 3.38 14.30 22.21
CA VAL A 269 3.23 14.53 23.67
C VAL A 269 4.11 15.66 24.17
N GLU A 270 5.31 15.81 23.60
CA GLU A 270 6.26 16.87 23.94
C GLU A 270 5.97 18.21 23.21
N GLY A 271 4.99 18.22 22.30
CA GLY A 271 4.53 19.43 21.61
C GLY A 271 5.41 19.89 20.44
N PHE A 272 6.21 18.98 19.86
CA PHE A 272 7.03 19.26 18.68
C PHE A 272 6.27 19.12 17.36
N LEU A 273 5.19 18.32 17.33
CA LEU A 273 4.32 18.16 16.16
C LEU A 273 2.86 17.95 16.58
N ASP A 274 1.94 18.08 15.62
CA ASP A 274 0.54 17.67 15.76
C ASP A 274 0.39 16.24 15.18
N TYR A 275 0.04 15.28 16.04
CA TYR A 275 0.00 13.86 15.66
C TYR A 275 -1.01 13.59 14.54
N GLU A 276 -2.20 14.16 14.65
CA GLU A 276 -3.31 13.93 13.71
C GLU A 276 -3.01 14.53 12.32
N GLN A 277 -2.11 15.52 12.25
CA GLN A 277 -1.64 16.09 10.98
C GLN A 277 -0.42 15.35 10.42
N ALA A 278 0.38 14.70 11.28
CA ALA A 278 1.63 14.07 10.87
C ALA A 278 1.49 12.57 10.53
N VAL A 279 0.49 11.89 11.10
CA VAL A 279 0.29 10.44 10.97
C VAL A 279 -1.05 10.15 10.31
N VAL A 280 -1.01 9.56 9.11
CA VAL A 280 -2.20 9.11 8.37
C VAL A 280 -2.70 7.78 8.93
N TYR A 281 -1.80 6.81 9.08
CA TYR A 281 -2.11 5.52 9.71
C TYR A 281 -1.07 5.19 10.79
N PRO A 282 -1.48 5.03 12.05
CA PRO A 282 -0.56 4.73 13.14
C PRO A 282 -0.07 3.29 13.09
N PHE A 283 0.97 2.97 13.88
CA PHE A 283 1.47 1.61 14.04
C PHE A 283 0.38 0.72 14.66
N GLY A 284 0.13 -0.45 14.09
CA GLY A 284 -0.92 -1.36 14.56
C GLY A 284 -2.34 -0.97 14.10
N TYR A 285 -2.48 -0.01 13.19
CA TYR A 285 -3.77 0.38 12.61
C TYR A 285 -4.32 -0.66 11.63
N GLY A 286 -5.64 -0.75 11.54
CA GLY A 286 -6.32 -1.61 10.56
C GLY A 286 -7.80 -1.80 10.89
N LEU A 287 -8.65 -1.63 9.90
CA LEU A 287 -10.09 -1.80 10.02
C LEU A 287 -10.50 -3.27 9.84
N SER A 288 -11.75 -3.54 10.18
CA SER A 288 -12.40 -4.84 10.06
C SER A 288 -13.85 -4.64 9.64
N TYR A 289 -14.49 -5.65 9.05
CA TYR A 289 -15.94 -5.61 8.76
C TYR A 289 -16.82 -5.74 10.00
N THR A 290 -16.22 -5.86 11.18
CA THR A 290 -16.91 -5.85 12.47
C THR A 290 -16.19 -4.95 13.46
N THR A 291 -16.83 -4.70 14.60
CA THR A 291 -16.28 -3.90 15.68
C THR A 291 -15.85 -4.79 16.84
N PHE A 292 -14.80 -4.34 17.55
CA PHE A 292 -14.27 -5.01 18.72
C PHE A 292 -14.32 -4.07 19.92
N GLU A 293 -14.75 -4.57 21.06
CA GLU A 293 -14.64 -3.89 22.35
C GLU A 293 -13.61 -4.61 23.20
N HIS A 294 -12.61 -3.87 23.67
CA HIS A 294 -11.52 -4.38 24.49
C HIS A 294 -11.71 -3.90 25.93
N SER A 295 -11.53 -4.78 26.91
CA SER A 295 -11.55 -4.42 28.33
C SER A 295 -10.48 -5.16 29.11
N VAL A 296 -9.79 -4.47 29.99
CA VAL A 296 -8.83 -5.10 30.90
C VAL A 296 -9.60 -5.88 31.96
N ALA A 297 -9.51 -7.21 31.91
CA ALA A 297 -10.15 -8.11 32.87
C ALA A 297 -9.34 -8.19 34.17
N SER A 298 -8.01 -8.21 34.08
CA SER A 298 -7.12 -8.18 35.25
C SER A 298 -5.74 -7.64 34.89
N GLN A 299 -5.04 -7.09 35.88
CA GLN A 299 -3.64 -6.70 35.77
C GLN A 299 -2.90 -7.06 37.06
N ARG A 300 -1.69 -7.60 36.96
CA ARG A 300 -0.85 -7.93 38.11
C ARG A 300 0.63 -7.74 37.80
N MET A 301 1.39 -7.37 38.81
CA MET A 301 2.85 -7.28 38.75
C MET A 301 3.44 -8.35 39.67
N GLU A 302 4.36 -9.15 39.16
CA GLU A 302 5.02 -10.24 39.88
C GLU A 302 6.52 -10.01 40.03
N GLY A 303 7.01 -10.18 41.26
CA GLY A 303 8.44 -10.16 41.59
C GLY A 303 9.10 -8.77 41.57
N PRO A 304 10.33 -8.65 42.10
CA PRO A 304 11.14 -7.43 42.03
C PRO A 304 11.62 -7.12 40.61
N ASP A 305 11.60 -8.12 39.72
CA ASP A 305 11.99 -8.01 38.31
C ASP A 305 10.89 -7.37 37.44
N GLY A 306 9.71 -7.09 38.02
CA GLY A 306 8.68 -6.25 37.41
C GLY A 306 7.88 -6.91 36.28
N GLN A 307 7.66 -8.23 36.30
CA GLN A 307 6.81 -8.87 35.28
C GLN A 307 5.37 -8.36 35.41
N ILE A 308 4.86 -7.69 34.39
CA ILE A 308 3.45 -7.25 34.32
C ILE A 308 2.67 -8.26 33.48
N THR A 309 1.58 -8.79 34.04
CA THR A 309 0.59 -9.60 33.31
C THR A 309 -0.71 -8.81 33.21
N VAL A 310 -1.23 -8.67 31.99
CA VAL A 310 -2.52 -8.04 31.71
C VAL A 310 -3.40 -9.05 30.97
N GLU A 311 -4.62 -9.26 31.46
CA GLU A 311 -5.63 -10.07 30.80
C GLU A 311 -6.64 -9.14 30.12
N VAL A 312 -6.83 -9.30 28.82
CA VAL A 312 -7.74 -8.47 28.02
C VAL A 312 -8.87 -9.34 27.47
N SER A 313 -10.10 -8.95 27.77
CA SER A 313 -11.31 -9.52 27.16
C SER A 313 -11.67 -8.75 25.89
N VAL A 314 -11.94 -9.49 24.82
CA VAL A 314 -12.29 -8.94 23.51
C VAL A 314 -13.67 -9.45 23.10
N THR A 315 -14.59 -8.52 22.86
CA THR A 315 -15.98 -8.83 22.47
C THR A 315 -16.24 -8.37 21.05
N ILE A 316 -16.89 -9.21 20.24
CA ILE A 316 -17.26 -8.92 18.85
C ILE A 316 -18.65 -8.27 18.84
N GLY A 317 -18.75 -7.03 18.33
CA GLY A 317 -19.97 -6.23 18.35
C GLY A 317 -21.05 -6.69 17.37
N ARG A 318 -20.66 -7.22 16.19
CA ARG A 318 -21.59 -7.82 15.23
C ARG A 318 -21.05 -9.14 14.67
N PRO A 319 -21.72 -10.28 14.91
CA PRO A 319 -21.33 -11.54 14.27
C PRO A 319 -21.63 -11.47 12.77
N LEU A 320 -20.59 -11.58 11.94
CA LEU A 320 -20.74 -11.72 10.49
C LEU A 320 -21.30 -13.12 10.20
N HIS A 321 -22.49 -13.19 9.59
CA HIS A 321 -23.22 -14.45 9.37
C HIS A 321 -22.52 -15.45 8.43
N SER A 322 -21.51 -15.01 7.67
CA SER A 322 -20.77 -15.84 6.70
C SER A 322 -19.27 -15.97 6.99
N VAL A 323 -18.70 -15.17 7.89
CA VAL A 323 -17.24 -15.15 8.08
C VAL A 323 -16.85 -16.01 9.28
N ARG A 324 -16.25 -17.16 9.00
CA ARG A 324 -15.43 -17.86 10.00
C ARG A 324 -14.12 -17.09 10.16
N SER A 325 -14.07 -16.15 11.09
CA SER A 325 -12.81 -15.52 11.50
C SER A 325 -12.46 -15.90 12.94
N LEU A 326 -11.35 -16.60 13.09
CA LEU A 326 -10.52 -16.48 14.30
C LEU A 326 -9.82 -15.12 14.18
N CYS A 327 -10.39 -14.08 14.79
CA CYS A 327 -9.70 -12.81 14.93
C CYS A 327 -8.73 -12.92 16.12
N GLU A 328 -7.45 -13.05 15.84
CA GLU A 328 -6.41 -12.70 16.81
C GLU A 328 -6.32 -11.17 16.86
N SER A 329 -6.70 -10.59 17.99
CA SER A 329 -6.40 -9.20 18.32
C SER A 329 -5.02 -9.17 18.98
N SER A 330 -4.01 -8.62 18.31
CA SER A 330 -2.79 -8.18 18.97
C SER A 330 -3.10 -6.90 19.76
N VAL A 331 -2.88 -6.95 21.07
CA VAL A 331 -2.84 -5.74 21.92
C VAL A 331 -1.41 -5.22 21.81
N SER A 332 -1.21 -4.14 21.06
CA SER A 332 0.01 -3.34 21.18
C SER A 332 -0.08 -2.60 22.51
N ILE A 333 0.80 -2.94 23.45
CA ILE A 333 1.01 -2.22 24.72
C ILE A 333 2.17 -1.27 24.52
#